data_AF-X1P335-F1
#
_entry.id   AF-X1P335-F1
#
_cell.length_a   1.000
_cell.length_b   1.000
_cell.length_c   1.000
_cell.angle_alpha   90.00
_cell.angle_beta   90.00
_cell.angle_gamma   90.00
#
_symmetry.space_group_name_H-M   'P 1'
#
loop_
_entity.id
_entity.type
_entity.pdbx_description
1 polymer ?
#
loop_
_entity_poly.entity_id
_entity_poly.type
_entity_poly.pdbx_seq_one_letter_code
_entity_poly.pdbx_strand_id
1 'polypeptide(L)'
;MSKSAGVHLSPTFEKRGKECIIGDTVTMGPAYSKPKDREDYSQVREENYYLDMVRSFFPGLKLEDISLHQAGIRARLKDYYDFIIERDPKYTNLINLVGIDSPGLTASLAIAR
;
A
#
# COMPACT_ATOMS: atom_id res chain seq x y z
N MET A 1 1.83 -17.30 -2.31
CA MET A 1 0.63 -16.75 -1.64
C MET A 1 1.07 -15.52 -0.85
N SER A 2 0.57 -14.32 -1.15
CA SER A 2 0.83 -13.16 -0.28
C SER A 2 0.00 -13.34 0.99
N LYS A 3 0.65 -13.61 2.12
CA LYS A 3 -0.03 -13.61 3.42
C LYS A 3 -0.27 -12.14 3.81
N SER A 4 -1.53 -11.73 3.91
CA SER A 4 -1.91 -10.48 4.58
C SER A 4 -2.17 -10.78 6.05
N ALA A 5 -1.91 -9.81 6.92
CA ALA A 5 -2.31 -9.87 8.33
C ALA A 5 -3.83 -9.64 8.51
N GLY A 6 -4.51 -9.15 7.47
CA GLY A 6 -5.94 -8.87 7.47
C GLY A 6 -6.27 -7.65 6.62
N VAL A 7 -7.38 -7.00 6.96
CA VAL A 7 -7.80 -5.70 6.43
C VAL A 7 -7.43 -4.61 7.43
N HIS A 8 -6.87 -3.52 6.93
CA HIS A 8 -6.56 -2.33 7.70
C HIS A 8 -7.58 -1.25 7.34
N LEU A 9 -8.08 -0.56 8.37
CA LEU A 9 -8.91 0.62 8.23
C LEU A 9 -8.12 1.81 8.75
N SER A 10 -7.84 2.78 7.89
CA SER A 10 -7.01 3.94 8.23
C SER A 10 -7.75 5.23 7.90
N PRO A 11 -8.05 6.09 8.90
CA PRO A 11 -8.61 7.41 8.63
C PRO A 11 -7.62 8.25 7.82
N THR A 12 -8.12 9.10 6.95
CA THR A 12 -7.30 10.05 6.20
C THR A 12 -7.22 11.39 6.92
N PHE A 13 -6.27 12.22 6.49
CA PHE A 13 -6.20 13.61 6.91
C PHE A 13 -6.67 14.53 5.79
N GLU A 14 -7.36 15.60 6.16
CA GLU A 14 -7.79 16.68 5.30
C GLU A 14 -7.16 18.00 5.73
N LYS A 15 -6.93 18.90 4.77
CA LYS A 15 -6.51 20.27 5.06
C LYS A 15 -7.72 21.20 5.11
N ARG A 16 -7.87 21.94 6.20
CA ARG A 16 -8.80 23.08 6.31
C ARG A 16 -8.02 24.35 6.62
N GLY A 17 -7.79 25.16 5.59
CA GLY A 17 -6.92 26.33 5.69
C GLY A 17 -5.46 25.91 5.99
N LYS A 18 -4.96 26.27 7.18
CA LYS A 18 -3.61 25.90 7.66
C LYS A 18 -3.59 24.66 8.54
N GLU A 19 -4.76 24.15 8.94
CA GLU A 19 -4.87 23.03 9.86
C GLU A 19 -5.00 21.70 9.11
N CYS A 20 -4.40 20.67 9.70
CA CYS A 20 -4.55 19.28 9.28
C CYS A 20 -5.51 18.61 10.27
N ILE A 21 -6.64 18.13 9.79
CA ILE A 21 -7.68 17.49 10.60
C ILE A 21 -7.92 16.06 10.11
N ILE A 22 -8.54 15.23 10.95
CA ILE A 22 -9.02 13.92 10.52
C ILE A 22 -10.19 14.15 9.54
N GLY A 23 -10.09 13.53 8.36
CA GLY A 23 -11.10 13.60 7.32
C GLY A 23 -12.29 12.66 7.57
N ASP A 24 -13.29 12.75 6.69
CA ASP A 24 -14.45 11.84 6.70
C ASP A 24 -14.19 10.51 5.99
N THR A 25 -13.07 10.42 5.28
CA THR A 25 -12.68 9.27 4.49
C THR A 25 -11.86 8.27 5.32
N VAL A 26 -12.22 7.00 5.23
CA VAL A 26 -11.46 5.87 5.78
C VAL A 26 -11.01 4.98 4.63
N THR A 27 -9.71 4.76 4.51
CA THR A 27 -9.17 3.82 3.52
C THR A 27 -9.23 2.40 4.05
N MET A 28 -9.58 1.46 3.18
CA MET A 28 -9.61 0.03 3.50
C MET A 28 -8.70 -0.76 2.56
N GLY A 29 -7.97 -1.74 3.10
CA GLY A 29 -7.13 -2.61 2.30
C GLY A 29 -5.95 -3.19 3.09
N PRO A 30 -4.88 -3.63 2.40
CA PRO A 30 -4.75 -3.68 0.94
C PRO A 30 -5.52 -4.87 0.33
N ALA A 31 -5.96 -4.71 -0.91
CA ALA A 31 -6.28 -5.83 -1.78
C ALA A 31 -5.09 -6.09 -2.72
N TYR A 32 -4.76 -7.37 -2.94
CA TYR A 32 -3.65 -7.74 -3.82
C TYR A 32 -4.16 -8.33 -5.13
N SER A 33 -3.61 -7.81 -6.23
CA SER A 33 -3.73 -8.36 -7.58
C SER A 33 -2.34 -8.42 -8.21
N LYS A 34 -2.19 -9.23 -9.27
CA LYS A 34 -0.97 -9.26 -10.08
C LYS A 34 -1.13 -8.23 -11.21
N PRO A 35 -0.28 -7.20 -11.30
CA PRO A 35 -0.31 -6.27 -12.42
C PRO A 35 0.23 -6.93 -13.70
N LYS A 36 -0.21 -6.43 -14.86
CA LYS A 36 0.30 -6.82 -16.17
C LYS A 36 1.74 -6.36 -16.37
N ASP A 37 2.05 -5.13 -15.97
CA ASP A 37 3.36 -4.50 -16.06
C ASP A 37 3.52 -3.40 -14.99
N ARG A 38 4.64 -2.68 -15.01
CA ARG A 38 5.00 -1.68 -13.97
C ARG A 38 4.16 -0.39 -14.03
N GLU A 39 3.32 -0.22 -15.04
CA GLU A 39 2.44 0.95 -15.20
C GLU A 39 0.95 0.55 -15.05
N ASP A 40 0.67 -0.71 -14.71
CA ASP A 40 -0.69 -1.21 -14.55
C ASP A 40 -1.24 -0.91 -13.14
N TYR A 41 -1.87 0.25 -13.02
CA TYR A 41 -2.59 0.71 -11.82
C TYR A 41 -4.09 0.39 -11.88
N SER A 42 -4.52 -0.54 -12.73
CA SER A 42 -5.95 -0.85 -12.91
C SER A 42 -6.57 -1.46 -11.64
N GLN A 43 -7.82 -1.09 -11.38
CA GLN A 43 -8.65 -1.74 -10.37
C GLN A 43 -9.16 -3.08 -10.92
N VAL A 44 -8.82 -4.18 -10.26
CA VAL A 44 -9.21 -5.55 -10.65
C VAL A 44 -10.35 -6.10 -9.77
N ARG A 45 -10.66 -5.44 -8.65
CA ARG A 45 -11.67 -5.88 -7.68
C ARG A 45 -12.80 -4.86 -7.62
N GLU A 46 -14.03 -5.36 -7.70
CA GLU A 46 -15.24 -4.58 -7.49
C GLU A 46 -15.48 -4.29 -5.99
N GLU A 47 -16.29 -3.30 -5.69
CA GLU A 47 -16.59 -2.81 -4.34
C GLU A 47 -17.12 -3.91 -3.40
N ASN A 48 -17.89 -4.88 -3.94
CA ASN A 48 -18.42 -6.02 -3.18
C ASN A 48 -17.31 -6.84 -2.51
N TYR A 49 -16.15 -7.01 -3.17
CA TYR A 49 -15.02 -7.73 -2.60
C TYR A 49 -14.52 -7.08 -1.30
N TYR A 50 -14.51 -5.75 -1.26
CA TYR A 50 -14.08 -4.99 -0.09
C TYR A 50 -15.14 -4.99 0.99
N LEU A 51 -16.41 -4.81 0.62
CA LEU A 51 -17.54 -4.87 1.56
C LEU A 51 -17.53 -6.19 2.33
N ASP A 52 -17.41 -7.32 1.64
CA ASP A 52 -17.39 -8.66 2.25
C ASP A 52 -16.24 -8.84 3.26
N MET A 53 -15.10 -8.16 3.04
CA MET A 53 -13.92 -8.23 3.92
C MET A 53 -14.15 -7.54 5.27
N VAL A 54 -14.98 -6.51 5.32
CA VAL A 54 -15.17 -5.65 6.51
C VAL A 54 -16.56 -5.76 7.13
N ARG A 55 -17.54 -6.36 6.44
CA ARG A 55 -18.95 -6.41 6.85
C ARG A 55 -19.17 -7.02 8.23
N SER A 56 -18.35 -7.99 8.64
CA SER A 56 -18.43 -8.59 9.99
C SER A 56 -18.10 -7.59 11.10
N PHE A 57 -17.27 -6.59 10.81
CA PHE A 57 -16.89 -5.52 11.75
C PHE A 57 -17.83 -4.31 11.63
N PHE A 58 -18.34 -4.02 10.43
CA PHE A 58 -19.17 -2.85 10.14
C PHE A 58 -20.45 -3.26 9.38
N PRO A 59 -21.43 -3.86 10.05
CA PRO A 59 -22.63 -4.41 9.40
C PRO A 59 -23.52 -3.34 8.75
N GLY A 60 -23.37 -2.07 9.14
CA GLY A 60 -24.09 -0.93 8.56
C GLY A 60 -23.44 -0.33 7.32
N LEU A 61 -22.22 -0.75 6.95
CA LEU A 61 -21.54 -0.28 5.75
C LEU A 61 -22.29 -0.79 4.51
N LYS A 62 -22.53 0.09 3.55
CA LYS A 62 -23.20 -0.23 2.29
C LYS A 62 -22.23 -0.19 1.13
N LEU A 63 -22.65 -0.79 0.01
CA LEU A 63 -21.84 -0.79 -1.21
C LEU A 63 -21.59 0.63 -1.74
N GLU A 64 -22.58 1.51 -1.62
CA GLU A 64 -22.53 2.92 -2.03
C GLU A 64 -21.52 3.77 -1.24
N ASP A 65 -21.08 3.29 -0.07
CA ASP A 65 -20.06 3.96 0.76
C ASP A 65 -18.62 3.66 0.30
N ILE A 66 -18.45 2.73 -0.66
CA ILE A 66 -17.15 2.24 -1.10
C ILE A 66 -16.84 2.76 -2.50
N SER A 67 -15.66 3.34 -2.66
CA SER A 67 -15.13 3.73 -3.97
C SER A 67 -13.60 3.58 -4.00
N LEU A 68 -13.03 3.55 -5.20
CA LEU A 68 -11.58 3.49 -5.37
C LEU A 68 -10.93 4.78 -4.88
N HIS A 69 -10.09 4.68 -3.84
CA HIS A 69 -9.26 5.79 -3.38
C HIS A 69 -7.90 5.82 -4.08
N GLN A 70 -7.18 4.68 -4.11
CA GLN A 70 -5.84 4.59 -4.68
C GLN A 70 -5.47 3.15 -5.07
N ALA A 71 -4.54 3.04 -6.01
CA ALA A 71 -3.84 1.81 -6.38
C ALA A 71 -2.32 2.06 -6.39
N GLY A 72 -1.54 1.04 -6.10
CA GLY A 72 -0.08 1.15 -6.06
C GLY A 72 0.60 -0.17 -6.40
N ILE A 73 1.78 -0.08 -7.03
CA ILE A 73 2.59 -1.22 -7.42
C ILE A 73 3.72 -1.41 -6.41
N ARG A 74 3.87 -2.63 -5.93
CA ARG A 74 4.88 -3.00 -4.93
C ARG A 74 6.14 -3.49 -5.64
N ALA A 75 7.26 -2.82 -5.42
CA ALA A 75 8.57 -3.28 -5.87
C ALA A 75 9.05 -4.43 -4.98
N ARG A 76 8.55 -5.65 -5.21
CA ARG A 76 8.87 -6.84 -4.40
C ARG A 76 9.80 -7.80 -5.12
N LEU A 77 10.78 -8.34 -4.40
CA LEU A 77 11.62 -9.43 -4.89
C LEU A 77 10.85 -10.75 -4.93
N LYS A 78 11.09 -11.56 -5.96
CA LYS A 78 10.32 -12.79 -6.21
C LYS A 78 10.53 -13.84 -5.12
N ASP A 79 11.79 -14.06 -4.74
CA ASP A 79 12.22 -15.19 -3.90
C ASP A 79 12.90 -14.72 -2.60
N TYR A 80 12.81 -13.42 -2.30
CA TYR A 80 13.40 -12.80 -1.12
C TYR A 80 12.35 -11.94 -0.41
N TYR A 81 12.22 -12.11 0.89
CA TYR A 81 11.15 -11.46 1.68
C TYR A 81 11.48 -10.04 2.10
N ASP A 82 12.76 -9.68 2.11
CA ASP A 82 13.25 -8.37 2.50
C ASP A 82 13.69 -7.58 1.24
N PHE A 83 14.47 -6.52 1.42
CA PHE A 83 15.02 -5.69 0.35
C PHE A 83 16.55 -5.70 0.33
N ILE A 84 17.13 -5.16 -0.74
CA ILE A 84 18.57 -5.08 -0.95
C ILE A 84 19.01 -3.62 -0.86
N ILE A 85 20.04 -3.37 -0.05
CA ILE A 85 20.79 -2.11 0.02
C ILE A 85 22.27 -2.45 -0.12
N GLU A 86 22.83 -2.24 -1.31
CA GLU A 86 24.20 -2.67 -1.61
C GLU A 86 24.95 -1.64 -2.45
N ARG A 87 26.24 -1.46 -2.17
CA ARG A 87 27.13 -0.64 -3.02
C ARG A 87 27.44 -1.39 -4.30
N ASP A 88 27.50 -0.67 -5.41
CA ASP A 88 27.92 -1.25 -6.68
C ASP A 88 29.41 -1.64 -6.63
N PRO A 89 29.78 -2.85 -7.11
CA PRO A 89 31.15 -3.33 -7.05
C PRO A 89 32.10 -2.57 -7.98
N LYS A 90 31.59 -1.92 -9.03
CA LYS A 90 32.37 -1.15 -10.00
C LYS A 90 32.37 0.35 -9.69
N TYR A 91 31.25 0.89 -9.21
CA TYR A 91 31.06 2.31 -8.95
C TYR A 91 30.82 2.56 -7.46
N THR A 92 31.89 2.87 -6.71
CA THR A 92 31.89 2.96 -5.24
C THR A 92 30.91 3.98 -4.64
N ASN A 93 30.46 4.96 -5.45
CA ASN A 93 29.51 5.99 -5.05
C ASN A 93 28.05 5.69 -5.46
N LEU A 94 27.80 4.54 -6.10
CA LEU A 94 26.46 4.08 -6.44
C LEU A 94 25.96 3.09 -5.38
N ILE A 95 24.74 3.31 -4.88
CA ILE A 95 24.05 2.41 -3.96
C ILE A 95 22.77 1.92 -4.64
N ASN A 96 22.61 0.61 -4.75
CA ASN A 96 21.41 -0.02 -5.28
C ASN A 96 20.40 -0.20 -4.15
N LEU A 97 19.18 0.28 -4.37
CA LEU A 97 18.01 0.04 -3.54
C LEU A 97 17.03 -0.80 -4.35
N VAL A 98 16.87 -2.09 -4.01
CA VAL A 98 16.05 -3.02 -4.80
C VAL A 98 15.05 -3.71 -3.89
N GLY A 99 13.81 -3.81 -4.33
CA GLY A 99 12.81 -4.57 -3.58
C GLY A 99 12.22 -3.85 -2.38
N ILE A 100 12.38 -2.52 -2.28
CA ILE A 100 11.88 -1.70 -1.16
C ILE A 100 10.35 -1.61 -1.22
N ASP A 101 9.71 -2.67 -0.72
CA ASP A 101 8.28 -2.78 -0.47
C ASP A 101 7.97 -2.35 0.98
N SER A 102 6.77 -2.64 1.51
CA SER A 102 6.49 -2.51 2.95
C SER A 102 7.50 -3.34 3.78
N PRO A 103 8.14 -2.77 4.82
CA PRO A 103 7.82 -1.51 5.50
C PRO A 103 8.67 -0.28 5.09
N GLY A 104 9.05 -0.14 3.82
CA GLY A 104 10.03 0.86 3.33
C GLY A 104 9.73 2.32 3.65
N LEU A 105 8.45 2.74 3.61
CA LEU A 105 8.09 4.11 4.03
C LEU A 105 8.36 4.32 5.54
N THR A 106 7.90 3.38 6.36
CA THR A 106 8.13 3.42 7.82
C THR A 106 9.62 3.37 8.16
N ALA A 107 10.39 2.58 7.42
CA ALA A 107 11.83 2.41 7.62
C ALA A 107 12.68 3.45 6.88
N SER A 108 12.09 4.41 6.17
CA SER A 108 12.81 5.32 5.27
C SER A 108 13.96 6.08 5.92
N LEU A 109 13.78 6.56 7.15
CA LEU A 109 14.84 7.22 7.91
C LEU A 109 15.99 6.28 8.28
N ALA A 110 15.71 5.01 8.54
CA ALA A 110 16.74 4.01 8.81
C ALA A 110 17.44 3.56 7.52
N ILE A 111 16.71 3.48 6.41
CA ILE A 111 17.25 3.19 5.07
C ILE A 111 18.19 4.30 4.59
N ALA A 112 17.87 5.56 4.90
CA ALA A 112 18.65 6.71 4.50
C ALA A 112 19.94 6.93 5.31
N ARG A 113 20.09 6.25 6.46
CA ARG A 113 21.27 6.32 7.33
C ARG A 113 22.44 5.55 6.74
#